data_AF-A0A1Q2MGY6-F1
#
_entry.id   AF-A0A1Q2MGY6-F1
#
_cell.length_a   1.000
_cell.length_b   1.000
_cell.length_c   1.000
_cell.angle_alpha   90.00
_cell.angle_beta   90.00
_cell.angle_gamma   90.00
#
_symmetry.space_group_name_H-M   'P 1'
#
loop_
_entity.id
_entity.type
_entity.pdbx_description
1 polymer ?
#
loop_
_entity_poly.entity_id
_entity_poly.type
_entity_poly.pdbx_seq_one_letter_code
_entity_poly.pdbx_strand_id
1 'polypeptide(L)'
;MAILLMGAAAMLSSCSSNTTPTVEVFYKEKEPSLRTLERTKDVLQEHEKNLNVTYYIITEPENKELLQKYNFPESHFPFAVVIDGKYTALIDDRLVQFVDFPLFMKGIGKHEGNWSMDDLAGVLANRGMLRDKNVLPESVGVSGNQPQ
;
A
#
# COMPACT_ATOMS: atom_id res chain seq x y z
N MET A 1 19.04 61.55 1.89
CA MET A 1 18.22 60.58 2.64
C MET A 1 18.04 59.35 1.76
N ALA A 2 18.76 58.27 2.05
CA ALA A 2 18.63 57.00 1.33
C ALA A 2 18.02 55.98 2.30
N ILE A 3 16.84 55.47 1.96
CA ILE A 3 16.12 54.47 2.75
C ILE A 3 16.62 53.10 2.29
N LEU A 4 17.42 52.45 3.13
CA LEU A 4 17.87 51.08 2.93
C LEU A 4 16.78 50.13 3.46
N LEU A 5 15.99 49.53 2.56
CA LEU A 5 15.03 48.48 2.89
C LEU A 5 15.79 47.16 3.06
N MET A 6 16.07 46.78 4.31
CA MET A 6 16.48 45.41 4.67
C MET A 6 15.26 44.50 4.58
N GLY A 7 15.16 43.75 3.48
CA GLY A 7 14.21 42.65 3.34
C GLY A 7 14.65 41.46 4.20
N ALA A 8 13.89 41.15 5.24
CA ALA A 8 14.09 39.95 6.05
C ALA A 8 13.62 38.72 5.25
N ALA A 9 14.54 37.82 4.91
CA ALA A 9 14.23 36.54 4.31
C ALA A 9 13.57 35.63 5.37
N ALA A 10 12.29 35.33 5.21
CA ALA A 10 11.60 34.34 6.02
C ALA A 10 12.09 32.93 5.61
N MET A 11 12.90 32.31 6.47
CA MET A 11 13.24 30.90 6.32
C MET A 11 12.03 30.07 6.72
N LEU A 12 11.38 29.46 5.72
CA LEU A 12 10.34 28.46 5.93
C LEU A 12 11.04 27.18 6.42
N SER A 13 11.06 26.96 7.74
CA SER A 13 11.38 25.64 8.30
C SER A 13 10.31 24.64 7.86
N SER A 14 10.67 23.75 6.94
CA SER A 14 9.86 22.59 6.61
C SER A 14 9.88 21.63 7.81
N CYS A 15 8.83 21.65 8.62
CA CYS A 15 8.58 20.59 9.59
C CYS A 15 8.32 19.29 8.82
N SER A 16 9.36 18.48 8.62
CA SER A 16 9.17 17.07 8.27
C SER A 16 8.62 16.41 9.51
N SER A 17 7.32 16.17 9.55
CA SER A 17 6.72 15.33 10.58
C SER A 17 7.35 13.94 10.45
N ASN A 18 8.25 13.61 11.38
CA ASN A 18 8.87 12.28 11.53
C ASN A 18 7.83 11.29 12.09
N THR A 19 6.71 11.14 11.38
CA THR A 19 5.71 10.12 11.69
C THR A 19 6.23 8.80 11.14
N THR A 20 6.47 7.83 12.04
CA THR A 20 6.81 6.46 11.70
C THR A 20 5.76 5.90 10.73
N PRO A 21 6.15 5.50 9.50
CA PRO A 21 5.23 4.92 8.56
C PRO A 21 4.46 3.73 9.14
N THR A 22 3.17 3.64 8.80
CA THR A 22 2.32 2.51 9.16
C THR A 22 2.19 1.57 7.97
N VAL A 23 2.33 0.27 8.21
CA VAL A 23 2.09 -0.78 7.21
C VAL A 23 1.07 -1.76 7.76
N GLU A 24 0.00 -1.99 7.02
CA GLU A 24 -1.04 -2.96 7.34
C GLU A 24 -1.06 -4.05 6.26
N VAL A 25 -0.84 -5.30 6.66
CA VAL A 25 -0.79 -6.44 5.75
C VAL A 25 -2.03 -7.30 5.95
N PHE A 26 -2.85 -7.40 4.90
CA PHE A 26 -4.05 -8.22 4.86
C PHE A 26 -3.73 -9.52 4.13
N TYR A 27 -4.05 -10.65 4.75
CA TYR A 27 -3.73 -11.97 4.17
C TYR A 27 -4.81 -12.99 4.52
N LYS A 28 -4.81 -14.13 3.82
CA LYS A 28 -5.58 -15.31 4.20
C LYS A 28 -4.64 -16.30 4.91
N GLU A 29 -5.12 -16.95 5.97
CA GLU A 29 -4.36 -17.97 6.69
C GLU A 29 -4.36 -19.33 5.95
N LYS A 30 -3.92 -19.32 4.68
CA LYS A 30 -3.80 -20.50 3.83
C LYS A 30 -2.87 -20.24 2.65
N GLU A 31 -2.37 -21.31 2.03
CA GLU A 31 -1.62 -21.17 0.77
C GLU A 31 -2.51 -20.70 -0.39
N PRO A 32 -1.95 -19.94 -1.36
CA PRO A 32 -0.57 -19.45 -1.43
C PRO A 32 -0.31 -18.11 -0.71
N SER A 33 -1.23 -17.66 0.12
CA SER A 33 -1.14 -16.37 0.82
C SER A 33 -0.05 -16.35 1.89
N LEU A 34 0.19 -17.48 2.57
CA LEU A 34 1.27 -17.59 3.56
C LEU A 34 2.65 -17.42 2.91
N ARG A 35 2.88 -18.02 1.74
CA ARG A 35 4.11 -17.79 0.96
C ARG A 35 4.33 -16.31 0.59
N THR A 36 3.26 -15.58 0.25
CA THR A 36 3.34 -14.15 -0.04
C THR A 36 3.61 -13.33 1.22
N LEU A 37 3.02 -13.74 2.35
CA LEU A 37 3.25 -13.12 3.65
C LEU A 37 4.71 -13.25 4.08
N GLU A 38 5.32 -14.42 3.94
CA GLU A 38 6.73 -14.64 4.29
C GLU A 38 7.65 -13.69 3.51
N ARG A 39 7.50 -13.60 2.20
CA ARG A 39 8.31 -12.69 1.37
C ARG A 39 8.07 -11.22 1.69
N THR A 40 6.83 -10.86 1.98
CA THR A 40 6.48 -9.51 2.43
C THR A 40 7.16 -9.20 3.77
N LYS A 41 7.20 -10.15 4.72
CA LYS A 41 7.89 -9.99 6.00
C LYS A 41 9.39 -9.77 5.83
N ASP A 42 10.03 -10.53 4.94
CA ASP A 42 11.46 -10.35 4.64
C ASP A 42 11.75 -8.90 4.21
N VAL A 43 10.95 -8.34 3.28
CA VAL A 43 11.07 -6.94 2.84
C VAL A 43 10.81 -5.96 3.97
N LEU A 44 9.79 -6.19 4.80
CA LEU A 44 9.46 -5.28 5.90
C LEU A 44 10.55 -5.28 6.99
N GLN A 45 11.19 -6.43 7.25
CA GLN A 45 12.30 -6.58 8.18
C GLN A 45 13.53 -5.75 7.80
N GLU A 46 13.82 -5.62 6.51
CA GLU A 46 14.91 -4.76 6.03
C GLU A 46 14.67 -3.27 6.35
N HIS A 47 13.42 -2.88 6.61
CA HIS A 47 12.99 -1.51 6.91
C HIS A 47 12.50 -1.32 8.37
N GLU A 48 12.53 -2.37 9.21
CA GLU A 48 11.79 -2.48 10.48
C GLU A 48 12.04 -1.36 11.50
N LYS A 49 13.26 -0.80 11.55
CA LYS A 49 13.62 0.23 12.55
C LYS A 49 12.75 1.50 12.45
N ASN A 50 12.04 1.67 11.34
CA ASN A 50 11.24 2.84 11.04
C ASN A 50 9.80 2.51 10.63
N LEU A 51 9.28 1.31 10.93
CA LEU A 51 7.93 0.91 10.52
C LEU A 51 7.07 0.47 11.72
N ASN A 52 5.79 0.81 11.67
CA ASN A 52 4.77 0.19 12.50
C ASN A 52 3.96 -0.79 11.65
N VAL A 53 4.17 -2.09 11.83
CA VAL A 53 3.56 -3.13 11.00
C VAL A 53 2.46 -3.87 11.76
N THR A 54 1.26 -3.96 11.17
CA THR A 54 0.14 -4.75 11.69
C THR A 54 -0.32 -5.77 10.65
N TYR A 55 -0.72 -6.96 11.11
CA TYR A 55 -1.17 -8.05 10.25
C TYR A 55 -2.64 -8.38 10.54
N TYR A 56 -3.45 -8.50 9.49
CA TYR A 56 -4.88 -8.76 9.57
C TYR A 56 -5.26 -9.97 8.73
N ILE A 57 -6.00 -10.89 9.32
CA ILE A 57 -6.58 -12.02 8.61
C ILE A 57 -7.89 -11.56 7.96
N ILE A 58 -7.97 -11.65 6.63
CA ILE A 58 -9.10 -11.14 5.82
C ILE A 58 -10.43 -11.80 6.22
N THR A 59 -10.39 -13.06 6.61
CA THR A 59 -11.59 -13.86 6.91
C THR A 59 -12.13 -13.65 8.33
N GLU A 60 -11.42 -12.89 9.18
CA GLU A 60 -11.84 -12.66 10.55
C GLU A 60 -12.92 -11.57 10.61
N PRO A 61 -14.09 -11.83 11.25
CA PRO A 61 -15.20 -10.89 11.29
C PRO A 61 -14.86 -9.52 11.88
N GLU A 62 -13.95 -9.45 12.85
CA GLU A 62 -13.51 -8.20 13.48
C GLU A 62 -12.80 -7.26 12.51
N ASN A 63 -12.26 -7.77 11.40
CA ASN A 63 -11.54 -6.94 10.41
C ASN A 63 -12.49 -6.35 9.36
N LYS A 64 -13.80 -6.67 9.40
CA LYS A 64 -14.78 -6.23 8.40
C LYS A 64 -14.83 -4.72 8.22
N GLU A 65 -14.93 -3.96 9.32
CA GLU A 65 -14.98 -2.49 9.25
C GLU A 65 -13.68 -1.90 8.69
N LEU A 66 -12.54 -2.52 9.01
CA LEU A 66 -11.24 -2.12 8.49
C LEU A 66 -11.11 -2.38 6.99
N LEU A 67 -11.62 -3.52 6.49
CA LEU A 67 -11.68 -3.82 5.06
C LEU A 67 -12.56 -2.80 4.32
N GLN A 68 -13.72 -2.45 4.89
CA GLN A 68 -14.62 -1.44 4.34
C GLN A 68 -13.98 -0.05 4.29
N LYS A 69 -13.20 0.35 5.32
CA LYS A 69 -12.42 1.62 5.33
C LYS A 69 -11.52 1.75 4.10
N TYR A 70 -10.95 0.65 3.61
CA TYR A 70 -10.08 0.63 2.43
C TYR A 70 -10.81 0.33 1.11
N ASN A 71 -12.15 0.22 1.16
CA ASN A 71 -13.00 -0.25 0.08
C ASN A 71 -12.63 -1.65 -0.43
N PHE A 72 -11.95 -2.48 0.37
CA PHE A 72 -11.67 -3.85 -0.03
C PHE A 72 -12.96 -4.68 -0.02
N PRO A 73 -13.20 -5.55 -1.01
CA PRO A 73 -14.33 -6.47 -0.96
C PRO A 73 -14.07 -7.51 0.12
N GLU A 74 -15.07 -7.74 0.98
CA GLU A 74 -14.94 -8.46 2.26
C GLU A 74 -14.33 -9.87 2.18
N SER A 75 -14.25 -10.50 1.01
CA SER A 75 -13.63 -11.83 0.87
C SER A 75 -12.99 -12.14 -0.50
N HIS A 76 -13.01 -11.19 -1.44
CA HIS A 76 -12.74 -11.49 -2.86
C HIS A 76 -11.28 -11.32 -3.28
N PHE A 77 -10.39 -10.88 -2.39
CA PHE A 77 -8.95 -10.77 -2.65
C PHE A 77 -8.17 -11.65 -1.67
N PRO A 78 -6.96 -12.14 -2.01
CA PRO A 78 -6.20 -13.02 -1.16
C PRO A 78 -5.14 -12.31 -0.32
N PHE A 79 -4.70 -11.11 -0.72
CA PHE A 79 -3.58 -10.41 -0.12
C PHE A 79 -3.64 -8.91 -0.41
N ALA A 80 -3.26 -8.06 0.53
CA ALA A 80 -3.00 -6.64 0.29
C ALA A 80 -1.97 -6.07 1.27
N VAL A 81 -1.27 -5.02 0.86
CA VAL A 81 -0.41 -4.20 1.71
C VAL A 81 -0.85 -2.76 1.62
N VAL A 82 -1.11 -2.15 2.77
CA VAL A 82 -1.48 -0.74 2.89
C VAL A 82 -0.37 -0.01 3.62
N ILE A 83 0.14 1.08 3.02
CA ILE A 83 1.25 1.90 3.51
C ILE A 83 0.70 3.31 3.73
N ASP A 84 0.68 3.78 4.98
CA ASP A 84 0.07 5.05 5.37
C ASP A 84 -1.37 5.24 4.87
N GLY A 85 -2.15 4.16 4.92
CA GLY A 85 -3.52 4.12 4.43
C GLY A 85 -3.64 4.03 2.90
N LYS A 86 -2.53 3.88 2.16
CA LYS A 86 -2.48 3.81 0.70
C LYS A 86 -2.01 2.44 0.20
N TYR A 87 -2.65 1.91 -0.83
CA TYR A 87 -2.21 0.68 -1.50
C TYR A 87 -1.97 0.88 -3.00
N THR A 88 -1.93 2.14 -3.45
CA THR A 88 -1.68 2.50 -4.84
C THR A 88 -0.47 3.41 -4.94
N ALA A 89 0.45 3.09 -5.86
CA ALA A 89 1.65 3.86 -6.13
C ALA A 89 1.82 4.11 -7.64
N LEU A 90 2.60 5.13 -7.99
CA LEU A 90 3.08 5.36 -9.35
C LEU A 90 4.60 5.16 -9.35
N ILE A 91 5.06 4.10 -10.02
CA ILE A 91 6.47 3.69 -10.08
C ILE A 91 6.83 3.57 -11.55
N ASP A 92 7.75 4.40 -12.05
CA ASP A 92 8.17 4.42 -13.45
C ASP A 92 6.98 4.42 -14.44
N ASP A 93 6.03 5.33 -14.23
CA ASP A 93 4.78 5.49 -14.98
C ASP A 93 3.80 4.28 -14.92
N ARG A 94 4.12 3.24 -14.16
CA ARG A 94 3.22 2.12 -13.89
C ARG A 94 2.40 2.40 -12.63
N LEU A 95 1.07 2.30 -12.77
CA LEU A 95 0.16 2.28 -11.63
C LEU A 95 0.27 0.93 -10.92
N VAL A 96 0.90 0.90 -9.75
CA VAL A 96 1.09 -0.30 -8.93
C VAL A 96 0.02 -0.35 -7.85
N GLN A 97 -0.58 -1.52 -7.67
CA GLN A 97 -1.61 -1.76 -6.67
C GLN A 97 -1.14 -2.92 -5.80
N PHE A 98 -0.88 -2.65 -4.53
CA PHE A 98 -0.45 -3.65 -3.55
C PHE A 98 -1.63 -4.49 -3.04
N VAL A 99 -2.38 -5.05 -3.99
CA VAL A 99 -3.56 -5.90 -3.79
C VAL A 99 -3.40 -7.09 -4.73
N ASP A 100 -4.01 -8.22 -4.36
CA ASP A 100 -3.78 -9.51 -5.01
C ASP A 100 -2.31 -9.97 -4.87
N PHE A 101 -1.97 -11.12 -5.45
CA PHE A 101 -0.65 -11.69 -5.28
C PHE A 101 0.41 -11.00 -6.16
N PRO A 102 1.65 -10.86 -5.69
CA PRO A 102 2.73 -10.23 -6.43
C PRO A 102 3.19 -11.08 -7.64
N LEU A 103 3.91 -10.45 -8.56
CA LEU A 103 4.35 -11.00 -9.86
C LEU A 103 5.21 -12.28 -9.78
N PHE A 104 5.79 -12.60 -8.61
CA PHE A 104 6.53 -13.86 -8.43
C PHE A 104 5.59 -15.07 -8.34
N MET A 105 4.32 -14.86 -7.97
CA MET A 105 3.28 -15.87 -7.96
C MET A 105 2.70 -15.98 -9.37
N LYS A 106 3.03 -17.07 -10.07
CA LYS A 106 2.53 -17.35 -11.43
C LYS A 106 1.46 -18.44 -11.41
N GLY A 107 0.48 -18.35 -12.31
CA GLY A 107 -0.52 -19.40 -12.51
C GLY A 107 -1.62 -19.40 -11.44
N ILE A 108 -1.86 -18.23 -10.85
CA ILE A 108 -2.85 -17.98 -9.78
C ILE A 108 -4.11 -17.28 -10.32
N GLY A 109 -4.16 -17.05 -11.63
CA GLY A 109 -5.37 -16.67 -12.36
C GLY A 109 -5.83 -15.26 -12.04
N LYS A 110 -7.11 -15.10 -11.69
CA LYS A 110 -7.72 -13.78 -11.44
C LYS A 110 -7.15 -13.02 -10.24
N HIS A 111 -6.27 -13.63 -9.45
CA HIS A 111 -5.61 -12.98 -8.31
C HIS A 111 -4.14 -12.65 -8.58
N GLU A 112 -3.75 -12.55 -9.85
CA GLU A 112 -2.46 -11.99 -10.26
C GLU A 112 -2.52 -10.47 -10.13
N GLY A 113 -1.80 -9.95 -9.13
CA GLY A 113 -1.58 -8.53 -8.95
C GLY A 113 -0.49 -7.99 -9.89
N ASN A 114 -0.32 -6.67 -9.88
CA ASN A 114 0.59 -5.98 -10.79
C ASN A 114 1.83 -5.38 -10.10
N TRP A 115 2.23 -5.97 -8.97
CA TRP A 115 3.27 -5.47 -8.07
C TRP A 115 4.32 -6.54 -7.73
N SER A 116 5.51 -6.12 -7.32
CA SER A 116 6.64 -6.97 -6.96
C SER A 116 7.19 -6.65 -5.57
N MET A 117 8.07 -7.51 -5.03
CA MET A 117 8.77 -7.21 -3.77
C MET A 117 9.64 -5.95 -3.91
N ASP A 118 10.25 -5.75 -5.07
CA ASP A 118 11.06 -4.55 -5.37
C ASP A 118 10.20 -3.28 -5.40
N ASP A 119 8.96 -3.37 -5.90
CA ASP A 119 8.01 -2.24 -5.84
C ASP A 119 7.69 -1.88 -4.39
N LEU A 120 7.47 -2.88 -3.54
CA LEU A 120 7.19 -2.67 -2.12
C LEU A 120 8.40 -2.02 -1.43
N ALA A 121 9.60 -2.57 -1.62
CA ALA A 121 10.83 -2.02 -1.08
C ALA A 121 11.06 -0.57 -1.55
N GLY A 122 10.83 -0.30 -2.84
CA GLY A 122 10.94 1.03 -3.44
C GLY A 122 10.00 2.04 -2.79
N VAL A 123 8.74 1.67 -2.56
CA VAL A 123 7.76 2.55 -1.90
C VAL A 123 8.07 2.75 -0.41
N LEU A 124 8.55 1.71 0.29
CA LEU A 124 9.00 1.84 1.68
C LEU A 124 10.22 2.77 1.81
N ALA A 125 11.12 2.76 0.83
CA ALA A 125 12.23 3.69 0.76
C ALA A 125 11.81 5.11 0.35
N ASN A 126 10.82 5.24 -0.55
CA ASN A 126 10.32 6.52 -1.05
C ASN A 126 8.79 6.53 -1.12
N ARG A 127 8.17 6.95 0.00
CA ARG A 127 6.72 7.08 0.12
C ARG A 127 6.11 8.16 -0.79
N GLY A 128 6.92 9.03 -1.40
CA GLY A 128 6.46 10.01 -2.39
C GLY A 128 5.89 9.36 -3.67
N MET A 129 6.10 8.06 -3.85
CA MET A 129 5.50 7.26 -4.92
C MET A 129 4.02 6.92 -4.66
N LEU A 130 3.55 7.00 -3.41
CA LEU A 130 2.16 6.70 -3.05
C LEU A 130 1.20 7.71 -3.68
N ARG A 131 0.01 7.23 -4.05
CA ARG A 131 -1.06 8.07 -4.59
C ARG A 131 -2.01 8.50 -3.48
N ASP A 132 -2.56 9.70 -3.62
CA ASP A 132 -3.58 10.21 -2.68
C ASP A 132 -4.85 9.37 -2.69
N LYS A 133 -5.15 8.76 -3.84
CA LYS A 133 -6.33 7.91 -4.05
C LYS A 133 -5.92 6.47 -4.25
N ASN A 134 -6.61 5.61 -3.51
CA ASN A 134 -6.57 4.18 -3.67
C ASN A 134 -7.42 3.76 -4.86
N VAL A 135 -6.89 2.87 -5.70
CA VAL A 135 -7.56 2.29 -6.87
C VAL A 135 -7.45 0.79 -6.77
N LEU A 136 -8.58 0.10 -6.68
CA LEU A 136 -8.60 -1.36 -6.70
C LEU A 136 -8.21 -1.90 -8.08
N PRO A 137 -7.54 -3.05 -8.14
CA PRO A 137 -7.40 -3.80 -9.38
C PRO A 137 -8.78 -4.18 -9.96
N GLU A 138 -8.89 -4.22 -11.28
CA GLU A 138 -10.12 -4.68 -11.97
C GLU A 138 -10.50 -6.12 -11.57
N SER A 139 -9.51 -6.97 -11.29
CA SER A 139 -9.70 -8.34 -10.78
C SER A 139 -10.51 -8.40 -9.48
N VAL A 140 -10.40 -7.36 -8.66
CA VAL A 140 -11.04 -7.25 -7.34
C VAL A 140 -12.39 -6.53 -7.47
N GLY A 141 -12.58 -5.75 -8.53
CA GLY A 141 -13.68 -4.81 -8.71
C GLY A 141 -14.56 -5.05 -9.93
N VAL A 142 -15.12 -6.26 -10.13
CA VAL A 142 -16.36 -6.42 -10.92
C VAL A 142 -17.24 -7.54 -10.35
N SER A 143 -18.27 -7.14 -9.60
CA SER A 143 -19.52 -7.88 -9.51
C SER A 143 -20.67 -6.87 -9.48
N GLY A 144 -21.22 -6.57 -10.66
CA GLY A 144 -22.50 -5.87 -10.80
C GLY A 144 -22.41 -4.44 -11.35
N ASN A 145 -22.41 -4.32 -12.68
CA ASN A 145 -23.33 -3.44 -13.43
C ASN A 145 -23.04 -3.57 -14.94
N GLN A 146 -23.62 -4.60 -15.56
CA GLN A 146 -24.05 -4.46 -16.95
C GLN A 146 -25.52 -4.01 -16.90
N PRO A 147 -25.88 -2.80 -17.38
CA PRO A 147 -27.28 -2.52 -17.64
C PRO A 147 -27.76 -3.49 -18.72
N GLN A 148 -28.84 -4.21 -18.43
CA GLN A 148 -29.67 -4.87 -19.44
C GLN A 148 -30.42 -3.82 -20.27
#